data_AF-A0A5Q4FWT2-F1
#
_entry.id   AF-A0A5Q4FWT2-F1
#
_cell.length_a   1.000
_cell.length_b   1.000
_cell.length_c   1.000
_cell.angle_alpha   90.00
_cell.angle_beta   90.00
_cell.angle_gamma   90.00
#
_symmetry.space_group_name_H-M   'P 1'
#
loop_
_entity.id
_entity.type
_entity.pdbx_description
1 polymer ?
#
loop_
_entity_poly.entity_id
_entity_poly.type
_entity_poly.pdbx_seq_one_letter_code
_entity_poly.pdbx_strand_id
1 'polypeptide(L)'
;IDTEVAAYNQAPGIVYVGMVQPEDAIRHSDGFRMRTPRPLDGDQLFTAVEEAVSAGVVHFLADERALDDLDAVIDLGMTERITTVMQRPIVARAPTD
;
A
#
# COMPACT_ATOMS: atom_id res chain seq x y z
N ILE A 1 5.76 -7.72 2.70
CA ILE A 1 6.39 -6.43 3.04
C ILE A 1 7.84 -6.64 3.48
N ASP A 2 8.12 -7.64 4.32
CA ASP A 2 9.47 -7.90 4.87
C ASP A 2 10.58 -8.03 3.84
N THR A 3 10.39 -8.82 2.78
CA THR A 3 11.42 -8.98 1.73
C THR A 3 11.75 -7.67 1.01
N GLU A 4 10.74 -6.86 0.74
CA GLU A 4 10.86 -5.57 0.06
C GLU A 4 11.57 -4.54 0.94
N VAL A 5 11.17 -4.46 2.22
CA VAL A 5 11.79 -3.60 3.22
C VAL A 5 13.23 -4.03 3.48
N ALA A 6 13.49 -5.34 3.61
CA ALA A 6 14.83 -5.87 3.80
C ALA A 6 15.74 -5.54 2.60
N ALA A 7 15.24 -5.66 1.37
CA ALA A 7 15.99 -5.29 0.17
C ALA A 7 16.32 -3.80 0.13
N TYR A 8 15.34 -2.92 0.41
CA TYR A 8 15.56 -1.48 0.50
C TYR A 8 16.55 -1.11 1.63
N ASN A 9 16.43 -1.75 2.79
CA ASN A 9 17.25 -1.48 3.97
C ASN A 9 18.73 -1.88 3.80
N GLN A 10 19.08 -2.69 2.80
CA GLN A 10 20.50 -2.96 2.47
C GLN A 10 21.22 -1.72 1.97
N ALA A 11 20.50 -0.80 1.31
CA ALA A 11 21.04 0.47 0.83
C ALA A 11 19.91 1.52 0.72
N PRO A 12 19.49 2.13 1.84
CA PRO A 12 18.38 3.08 1.85
C PRO A 12 18.63 4.27 0.89
N GLY A 13 17.71 4.44 -0.05
CA GLY A 13 17.78 5.48 -1.08
C GLY A 13 16.73 6.57 -0.92
N ILE A 14 16.74 7.54 -1.85
CA ILE A 14 15.75 8.63 -1.86
C ILE A 14 14.39 8.20 -2.43
N VAL A 15 14.30 7.04 -3.07
CA VAL A 15 13.07 6.47 -3.63
C VAL A 15 12.88 5.06 -3.07
N TYR A 16 11.68 4.78 -2.60
CA TYR A 16 11.22 3.46 -2.21
C TYR A 16 10.13 3.00 -3.18
N VAL A 17 10.32 1.84 -3.82
CA VAL A 17 9.40 1.29 -4.84
C VAL A 17 8.55 0.20 -4.20
N GLY A 18 7.82 0.59 -3.17
CA GLY A 18 6.97 -0.31 -2.41
C GLY A 18 5.48 -0.17 -2.65
N MET A 19 4.70 -1.05 -2.04
CA MET A 19 3.23 -0.95 -2.09
C MET A 19 2.67 0.07 -1.09
N VAL A 20 3.32 0.18 0.08
CA VAL A 20 2.86 1.01 1.19
C VAL A 20 3.70 2.28 1.23
N GLN A 21 3.04 3.43 1.30
CA GLN A 21 3.74 4.71 1.45
C GLN A 21 4.33 4.80 2.85
N PRO A 22 5.66 4.97 3.00
CA PRO A 22 6.24 5.27 4.31
C PRO A 22 5.73 6.62 4.85
N GLU A 23 5.71 6.76 6.18
CA GLU A 23 5.47 8.05 6.83
C GLU A 23 6.40 9.11 6.23
N ASP A 24 5.92 10.35 6.10
CA ASP A 24 6.63 11.52 5.54
C ASP A 24 7.07 11.45 4.06
N ALA A 25 6.98 10.29 3.41
CA ALA A 25 7.33 10.15 2.02
C ALA A 25 6.28 10.82 1.12
N ILE A 26 6.70 11.23 -0.07
CA ILE A 26 5.83 11.87 -1.07
C ILE A 26 5.62 10.90 -2.23
N ARG A 27 4.36 10.67 -2.61
CA ARG A 27 4.05 9.90 -3.81
C ARG A 27 4.61 10.59 -5.05
N HIS A 28 5.38 9.86 -5.83
CA HIS A 28 6.01 10.30 -7.07
C HIS A 28 5.79 9.26 -8.18
N SER A 29 6.15 9.56 -9.43
CA SER A 29 5.89 8.66 -10.56
C SER A 29 6.76 7.39 -10.56
N ASP A 30 7.87 7.39 -9.83
CA ASP A 30 8.84 6.31 -9.69
C ASP A 30 8.73 5.56 -8.34
N GLY A 31 7.75 5.90 -7.50
CA GLY A 31 7.54 5.29 -6.19
C GLY A 31 7.25 6.33 -5.11
N PHE A 32 7.76 6.09 -3.90
CA PHE A 32 7.66 7.00 -2.77
C PHE A 32 9.00 7.69 -2.54
N ARG A 33 9.02 9.01 -2.73
CA ARG A 33 10.21 9.82 -2.51
C ARG A 33 10.34 10.11 -1.02
N MET A 34 11.41 9.61 -0.42
CA MET A 34 11.73 9.78 0.99
C MET A 34 12.20 11.21 1.25
N ARG A 35 11.82 11.79 2.39
CA ARG A 35 12.34 13.11 2.80
C ARG A 35 13.84 13.03 3.12
N THR A 36 14.24 11.96 3.80
CA THR A 36 15.63 11.60 4.08
C THR A 36 15.81 10.10 3.82
N PRO A 37 16.91 9.65 3.17
CA PRO A 37 17.21 8.23 3.07
C PRO A 37 17.40 7.65 4.48
N ARG A 38 16.58 6.65 4.83
CA ARG A 38 16.57 6.02 6.15
C ARG A 38 16.03 4.60 6.02
N PRO A 39 16.44 3.66 6.90
CA PRO A 39 15.78 2.37 6.97
C PRO A 39 14.27 2.50 7.22
N LEU A 40 13.52 1.54 6.71
CA LEU A 40 12.09 1.38 6.95
C LEU A 40 11.85 0.33 8.02
N ASP A 41 10.84 0.57 8.85
CA ASP A 41 10.29 -0.41 9.77
C ASP A 41 9.16 -1.16 9.05
N GLY A 42 9.38 -2.45 8.77
CA GLY A 42 8.42 -3.28 8.05
C GLY A 42 7.14 -3.52 8.84
N ASP A 43 7.24 -3.62 10.16
CA ASP A 43 6.10 -3.85 11.05
C ASP A 43 5.18 -2.63 11.07
N GLN A 44 5.76 -1.42 11.04
CA GLN A 44 4.98 -0.18 10.93
C GLN A 44 4.24 -0.10 9.59
N LEU A 45 4.88 -0.47 8.48
CA LEU A 45 4.22 -0.49 7.17
C LEU A 45 3.11 -1.54 7.11
N PHE A 46 3.33 -2.71 7.70
CA PHE A 46 2.32 -3.76 7.78
C PHE A 46 1.12 -3.33 8.63
N THR A 47 1.37 -2.80 9.83
CA THR A 47 0.34 -2.26 10.72
C THR A 47 -0.51 -1.20 10.02
N ALA A 48 0.11 -0.28 9.28
CA ALA A 48 -0.61 0.75 8.53
C ALA A 48 -1.54 0.17 7.44
N VAL A 49 -1.17 -0.94 6.81
CA VAL A 49 -2.03 -1.64 5.84
C VAL A 49 -3.18 -2.35 6.55
N GLU A 50 -2.90 -3.06 7.65
CA GLU A 50 -3.93 -3.73 8.43
C GLU A 50 -4.99 -2.75 8.94
N GLU A 51 -4.56 -1.58 9.44
CA GLU A 51 -5.46 -0.52 9.87
C GLU A 51 -6.31 0.02 8.71
N ALA A 52 -5.70 0.25 7.54
CA ALA A 52 -6.41 0.77 6.37
C ALA A 52 -7.42 -0.24 5.79
N VAL A 53 -7.09 -1.53 5.80
CA VAL A 53 -7.99 -2.61 5.40
C VAL A 53 -9.12 -2.78 6.41
N SER A 54 -8.80 -2.81 7.71
CA SER A 54 -9.78 -2.91 8.80
C SER A 54 -10.76 -1.72 8.80
N ALA A 55 -10.28 -0.53 8.42
CA ALA A 55 -11.12 0.66 8.26
C ALA A 55 -11.98 0.66 6.98
N GLY A 56 -11.83 -0.32 6.09
CA GLY A 56 -12.54 -0.38 4.80
C GLY A 56 -12.14 0.72 3.82
N VAL A 57 -10.94 1.29 3.98
CA VAL A 57 -10.39 2.35 3.11
C VAL A 57 -9.54 1.73 2.00
N VAL A 58 -8.95 0.56 2.24
CA VAL A 58 -8.14 -0.17 1.27
C VAL A 58 -8.68 -1.59 1.09
N HIS A 59 -8.70 -2.05 -0.16
CA HIS A 59 -9.04 -3.42 -0.53
C HIS A 59 -7.98 -3.99 -1.47
N PHE A 60 -7.73 -5.28 -1.36
CA PHE A 60 -6.91 -6.01 -2.32
C PHE A 60 -7.81 -6.84 -3.22
N LEU A 61 -7.56 -6.77 -4.52
CA LEU A 61 -8.25 -7.58 -5.52
C LEU A 61 -7.26 -8.58 -6.12
N ALA A 62 -7.63 -9.86 -6.14
CA ALA A 62 -7.06 -10.86 -7.02
C ALA A 62 -7.87 -10.88 -8.32
N ASP A 63 -7.24 -10.40 -9.39
CA ASP A 63 -7.85 -10.03 -10.66
C ASP A 63 -8.98 -9.01 -10.49
N GLU A 64 -10.21 -9.47 -10.34
CA GLU A 64 -11.41 -8.65 -10.11
C GLU A 64 -12.16 -9.01 -8.83
N ARG A 65 -11.68 -9.99 -8.05
CA ARG A 65 -12.30 -10.43 -6.81
C ARG A 65 -11.60 -9.81 -5.61
N ALA A 66 -12.38 -9.20 -4.71
CA ALA A 66 -11.87 -8.74 -3.44
C ALA A 66 -11.44 -9.92 -2.56
N LEU A 67 -10.30 -9.76 -1.90
CA LEU A 67 -9.86 -10.66 -0.85
C LEU A 67 -10.58 -10.30 0.45
N ASP A 68 -11.01 -11.32 1.18
CA ASP A 68 -11.76 -11.16 2.43
C ASP A 68 -10.84 -10.80 3.62
N ASP A 69 -9.57 -11.19 3.55
CA ASP A 69 -8.55 -10.92 4.55
C ASP A 69 -7.15 -10.79 3.89
N LEU A 70 -6.17 -10.29 4.66
CA LEU A 70 -4.78 -10.10 4.21
C LEU A 70 -3.96 -11.39 4.22
N ASP A 71 -4.39 -12.40 4.97
CA ASP A 71 -3.74 -13.72 5.08
C ASP A 71 -4.26 -14.69 4.01
N ALA A 72 -5.14 -14.22 3.12
CA ALA A 72 -5.81 -15.03 2.13
C ALA A 72 -4.78 -15.67 1.19
N VAL A 73 -4.82 -16.99 1.12
CA VAL A 73 -3.93 -17.75 0.24
C VAL A 73 -4.44 -17.63 -1.19
N ILE A 74 -3.59 -17.06 -2.05
CA ILE A 74 -3.83 -16.93 -3.49
C ILE A 74 -2.96 -17.90 -4.29
N ASP A 75 -3.51 -18.47 -5.36
CA ASP A 75 -2.75 -19.29 -6.30
C ASP A 75 -2.18 -18.42 -7.43
N LEU A 76 -0.87 -18.18 -7.39
CA LEU A 76 -0.17 -17.36 -8.39
C LEU A 76 -0.17 -17.97 -9.80
N GLY A 77 -0.46 -19.28 -9.94
CA GLY A 77 -0.65 -19.91 -11.25
C GLY A 77 -1.99 -19.58 -11.90
N MET A 78 -2.96 -19.12 -11.09
CA MET A 78 -4.32 -18.81 -11.51
C MET A 78 -4.68 -17.32 -11.39
N THR A 79 -3.86 -16.53 -10.70
CA THR A 79 -4.03 -15.09 -10.52
C THR A 79 -3.01 -14.33 -11.36
N GLU A 80 -3.49 -13.51 -12.29
CA GLU A 80 -2.61 -12.73 -13.18
C GLU A 80 -2.21 -11.40 -12.54
N ARG A 81 -3.07 -10.83 -11.69
CA ARG A 81 -2.85 -9.50 -11.13
C ARG A 81 -3.38 -9.34 -9.71
N ILE A 82 -2.55 -8.74 -8.86
CA ILE A 82 -2.97 -8.20 -7.56
C ILE A 82 -3.11 -6.69 -7.68
N THR A 83 -4.24 -6.14 -7.24
CA THR A 83 -4.53 -4.71 -7.30
C THR A 83 -4.93 -4.18 -5.95
N THR A 84 -4.26 -3.12 -5.51
CA THR A 84 -4.69 -2.35 -4.33
C THR A 84 -5.65 -1.25 -4.78
N VAL A 85 -6.84 -1.23 -4.18
CA VAL A 85 -7.86 -0.20 -4.40
C VAL A 85 -8.01 0.61 -3.12
N MET A 86 -7.86 1.93 -3.23
CA MET A 86 -8.17 2.85 -2.14
C MET A 86 -9.53 3.51 -2.40
N GLN A 87 -10.49 3.26 -1.51
CA GLN A 87 -11.80 3.88 -1.55
C GLN A 87 -11.77 5.18 -0.75
N ARG A 88 -12.18 6.29 -1.37
CA ARG A 88 -12.33 7.58 -0.68
C ARG A 88 -13.76 8.09 -0.88
N PRO A 89 -14.48 8.46 0.18
CA PRO A 89 -15.78 9.08 0.02
C PRO A 89 -15.61 10.44 -0.67
N ILE A 90 -16.26 10.61 -1.81
CA ILE A 90 -16.36 11.91 -2.49
C ILE A 90 -17.69 12.51 -2.06
N VAL A 91 -17.67 13.39 -1.06
CA VAL A 91 -18.84 14.20 -0.71
C VAL A 91 -18.88 15.43 -1.61
N ALA A 92 -19.68 15.36 -2.68
CA ALA A 92 -20.10 16.56 -3.40
C ALA A 92 -21.32 17.15 -2.66
N ARG A 93 -21.15 18.25 -1.94
CA ARG A 93 -22.30 19.03 -1.45
C ARG A 93 -22.85 19.81 -2.63
N ALA A 94 -24.07 19.51 -3.08
CA ALA A 94 -24.76 20.39 -4.02
C ALA A 94 -24.94 21.76 -3.34
N PRO A 95 -24.70 22.89 -4.04
CA PRO A 95 -25.07 24.19 -3.50
C PRO A 95 -26.58 24.15 -3.21
N THR A 96 -26.97 24.46 -1.97
CA THR A 96 -28.37 24.68 -1.62
C THR A 96 -28.81 25.97 -2.31
N ASP A 97 -29.84 25.90 -3.14
CA ASP A 97 -30.55 27.07 -3.69
C ASP A 97 -31.14 27.96 -2.59
#